data_AF-A0A537W0Q6-F1
#
_entry.id   AF-A0A537W0Q6-F1
#
_cell.length_a   1.000
_cell.length_b   1.000
_cell.length_c   1.000
_cell.angle_alpha   90.00
_cell.angle_beta   90.00
_cell.angle_gamma   90.00
#
_symmetry.space_group_name_H-M   'P 1'
#
loop_
_entity.id
_entity.type
_entity.pdbx_description
1 polymer ?
#
loop_
_entity_poly.entity_id
_entity_poly.type
_entity_poly.pdbx_seq_one_letter_code
_entity_poly.pdbx_strand_id
1 'polypeptide(L)' 'MSVCLPARECAQTVAAIVHALAELREAGTIDEIVVVDAASADGTADVARRAGATVWQEAELM' A
#
# COMPACT_ATOMS: atom_id res chain seq x y z
N MET A 1 1.96 3.13 15.19
CA MET A 1 3.03 3.15 14.18
C MET A 1 2.43 2.92 12.80
N SER A 2 2.70 3.81 11.84
CA SER A 2 2.28 3.64 10.43
C SER A 2 3.41 3.01 9.60
N VAL A 3 3.05 2.22 8.60
CA VAL A 3 3.98 1.68 7.59
C VAL A 3 3.69 2.32 6.24
N CYS A 4 4.72 2.89 5.61
CA CYS A 4 4.63 3.50 4.29
C CYS A 4 5.37 2.64 3.25
N LEU A 5 4.68 2.32 2.16
CA LEU A 5 5.18 1.54 1.03
C LEU A 5 5.23 2.42 -0.23
N PRO A 6 6.41 2.90 -0.65
CA PRO A 6 6.54 3.49 -1.99
C PRO A 6 6.38 2.39 -3.04
N ALA A 7 5.57 2.63 -4.06
CA ALA A 7 5.27 1.65 -5.10
C ALA A 7 5.29 2.27 -6.49
N ARG A 8 5.86 1.52 -7.44
CA ARG A 8 5.79 1.80 -8.88
C ARG A 8 5.79 0.47 -9.64
N GLU A 9 4.75 0.23 -10.43
CA GLU A 9 4.58 -1.00 -11.23
C GLU A 9 4.75 -2.30 -10.42
N CYS A 10 4.04 -2.40 -9.29
CA CYS A 10 4.06 -3.50 -8.34
C CYS A 10 2.72 -4.26 -8.25
N ALA A 11 1.87 -4.23 -9.29
CA ALA A 11 0.53 -4.83 -9.24
C ALA A 11 0.55 -6.33 -8.91
N GLN A 12 1.63 -7.04 -9.24
CA GLN A 12 1.77 -8.47 -8.98
C GLN A 12 2.18 -8.80 -7.54
N THR A 13 2.72 -7.84 -6.78
CA THR A 13 3.33 -8.10 -5.46
C THR A 13 2.70 -7.30 -4.33
N VAL A 14 2.16 -6.12 -4.62
CA VAL A 14 1.69 -5.18 -3.59
C VAL A 14 0.58 -5.79 -2.71
N ALA A 15 -0.33 -6.59 -3.27
CA ALA A 15 -1.38 -7.24 -2.49
C ALA A 15 -0.84 -8.19 -1.42
N ALA A 16 0.14 -9.03 -1.77
CA ALA A 16 0.71 -9.98 -0.83
C ALA A 16 1.42 -9.28 0.33
N ILE A 17 2.11 -8.18 0.06
CA ILE A 17 2.78 -7.36 1.09
C ILE A 17 1.74 -6.70 1.99
N VAL A 18 0.69 -6.10 1.42
CA VAL A 18 -0.38 -5.45 2.20
C VAL A 18 -1.09 -6.46 3.10
N HIS A 19 -1.38 -7.68 2.63
CA HIS A 19 -1.99 -8.71 3.47
C HIS A 19 -1.07 -9.13 4.63
N ALA A 20 0.23 -9.30 4.39
CA ALA A 20 1.18 -9.62 5.47
C ALA A 20 1.25 -8.50 6.52
N LEU A 21 1.19 -7.23 6.10
CA LEU A 21 1.12 -6.11 7.02
C LEU A 21 -0.23 -6.04 7.76
N ALA A 22 -1.33 -6.46 7.12
CA ALA A 22 -2.64 -6.48 7.75
C ALA A 22 -2.67 -7.44 8.95
N GLU A 23 -1.98 -8.58 8.88
CA GLU A 23 -1.82 -9.49 10.03
C GLU A 23 -1.13 -8.79 11.22
N LEU A 24 -0.11 -7.97 10.95
CA LEU A 24 0.56 -7.17 12.00
C LEU A 24 -0.34 -6.08 12.57
N ARG A 25 -1.21 -5.49 11.73
CA ARG A 25 -2.21 -4.51 12.17
C ARG A 25 -3.25 -5.16 13.07
N GLU A 26 -3.74 -6.34 12.70
CA GLU A 26 -4.69 -7.13 13.51
C GLU A 26 -4.09 -7.57 14.84
N ALA A 27 -2.79 -7.87 14.86
CA ALA A 27 -2.03 -8.14 16.09
C ALA A 27 -1.73 -6.88 16.93
N GLY A 28 -2.15 -5.69 16.48
CA GLY A 28 -1.95 -4.42 17.20
C GLY A 28 -0.51 -3.87 17.16
N THR A 29 0.32 -4.36 16.22
CA THR A 29 1.74 -3.93 16.10
C THR A 29 1.88 -2.64 15.29
N ILE A 30 0.99 -2.44 14.31
CA ILE A 30 0.93 -1.23 13.49
C ILE A 30 -0.51 -0.71 13.45
N ASP A 31 -0.68 0.59 13.22
CA ASP A 31 -1.99 1.24 13.18
C ASP A 31 -2.49 1.38 11.73
N GLU A 32 -1.58 1.58 10.79
CA GLU A 32 -1.91 2.02 9.43
C GLU A 32 -0.94 1.46 8.38
N ILE A 33 -1.49 1.16 7.20
CA ILE A 33 -0.73 0.77 6.00
C ILE A 33 -1.05 1.80 4.91
N VAL A 34 -0.02 2.54 4.51
CA VAL A 34 -0.09 3.55 3.45
C VAL A 34 0.76 3.09 2.26
N VAL A 35 0.19 3.11 1.07
CA VAL A 35 0.93 2.96 -0.19
C VAL A 35 1.01 4.32 -0.87
N VAL A 36 2.22 4.75 -1.20
CA VAL A 36 2.45 5.94 -2.02
C VAL A 36 2.80 5.47 -3.42
N ASP A 37 1.86 5.63 -4.35
CA ASP A 37 1.97 5.14 -5.72
C ASP A 37 2.52 6.24 -6.64
N ALA A 38 3.54 5.90 -7.43
CA ALA A 38 4.19 6.80 -8.38
C ALA A 38 3.54 6.75 -9.77
N ALA A 39 2.21 6.92 -9.82
CA ALA A 39 1.38 6.89 -11.02
C ALA A 39 1.56 5.62 -11.86
N SER A 40 1.42 4.44 -11.23
CA SER A 40 1.62 3.16 -11.90
C SER A 40 0.58 2.90 -12.98
N ALA A 41 1.01 2.43 -14.16
CA ALA A 41 0.13 2.08 -15.27
C ALA A 41 -0.42 0.64 -15.19
N ASP A 42 0.22 -0.24 -14.42
CA ASP A 42 -0.19 -1.64 -14.24
C ASP A 42 -1.37 -1.86 -13.26
N GLY A 43 -1.91 -0.79 -12.69
CA GLY A 43 -3.01 -0.86 -11.71
C GLY A 43 -2.56 -1.13 -10.28
N THR A 44 -1.28 -0.93 -9.94
CA THR A 44 -0.74 -1.05 -8.57
C THR A 44 -1.62 -0.37 -7.53
N ALA A 45 -2.03 0.88 -7.77
CA ALA A 45 -2.88 1.63 -6.85
C ALA A 45 -4.20 0.90 -6.55
N ASP A 46 -4.85 0.36 -7.58
CA ASP A 46 -6.13 -0.33 -7.41
C ASP A 46 -5.97 -1.67 -6.70
N VAL A 47 -4.89 -2.40 -6.98
CA VAL A 47 -4.56 -3.63 -6.27
C VAL A 47 -4.30 -3.36 -4.79
N ALA A 48 -3.54 -2.31 -4.47
CA ALA A 48 -3.26 -1.91 -3.09
C ALA A 48 -4.52 -1.50 -2.32
N ARG A 49 -5.41 -0.71 -2.95
CA ARG A 49 -6.71 -0.33 -2.35
C ARG A 49 -7.57 -1.55 -2.05
N ARG A 50 -7.67 -2.47 -3.01
CA ARG A 50 -8.45 -3.72 -2.83
C ARG A 50 -7.87 -4.62 -1.73
N ALA A 51 -6.56 -4.59 -1.53
CA ALA A 51 -5.90 -5.32 -0.45
C ALA A 51 -6.06 -4.65 0.94
N GLY A 52 -6.66 -3.45 1.01
CA GLY A 52 -6.97 -2.77 2.27
C GLY A 52 -5.93 -1.77 2.76
N ALA A 53 -5.07 -1.28 1.86
CA ALA A 53 -4.18 -0.15 2.13
C ALA A 53 -4.85 1.20 1.79
N THR A 54 -4.50 2.24 2.54
CA THR A 54 -4.74 3.63 2.13
C THR A 54 -3.75 3.98 1.03
N VAL A 55 -4.20 4.55 -0.09
CA VAL A 55 -3.33 4.83 -1.24
C VAL A 55 -3.35 6.31 -1.60
N TRP A 56 -2.17 6.91 -1.65
CA TRP A 56 -1.93 8.29 -2.12
C TRP A 56 -1.09 8.26 -3.39
N GLN A 57 -1.26 9.25 -4.26
CA GLN A 57 -0.33 9.46 -5.36
C GLN A 57 0.89 10.24 -4.88
N GLU A 58 2.09 9.85 -5.30
CA GLU A 58 3.33 10.53 -4.95
C GLU A 58 3.27 12.03 -5.27
N ALA A 59 2.66 12.37 -6.42
CA ALA A 59 2.49 13.75 -6.87
C ALA A 59 1.52 14.59 -6.02
N GLU A 60 0.66 13.99 -5.19
CA GLU A 60 -0.24 14.72 -4.29
C GLU A 60 0.43 15.11 -2.97
N LEU A 61 1.61 14.53 -2.68
CA LEU A 61 2.34 14.71 -1.42
C LEU A 61 3.55 15.67 -1.56
N MET A 62 3.78 16.23 -2.74
CA MET A 62 4.83 17.21 -3.06
C MET A 62 4.22 18.54 -3.51
#